data_AF-A0A8B7UF17-F1
#
_entry.id   AF-A0A8B7UF17-F1
#
_cell.length_a   1.000
_cell.length_b   1.000
_cell.length_c   1.000
_cell.angle_alpha   90.00
_cell.angle_beta   90.00
_cell.angle_gamma   90.00
#
_symmetry.space_group_name_H-M   'P 1'
#
loop_
_entity.id
_entity.type
_entity.pdbx_description
1 polymer ?
#
loop_
_entity_poly.entity_id
_entity_poly.type
_entity_poly.pdbx_seq_one_letter_code
_entity_poly.pdbx_strand_id
1 'polypeptide(L)'
;MGQLLQRAVGHPGSRHLYGWEAPGLGLDHHHGGCTDMQRNLPRAIFISIPLVTFVYVFANVAYVTAMSPQELLASNAVAVTFGEKLLGVMAWIMPISVALSTFGGVNGSLFTSSRLFFAGAREGHLPSVLAMIHVKRCTPIPALLFTCLSTLLMLVTSDMYTLINYVGFINYLFYGITVAGQIVLRWKKPDIPRPIKISLLFPIIYLLFWAFLLIFSLWSEPVVCGIGLAIMLTGVPVYFLGVYWQHKPKCFNDFIESLTLVSQKMCVVVYPQVEEESGTDRASEDREEEQQLPIYQPTPTKDHDSEEQPEP
;
A
#
# COMPACT_ATOMS: atom_id res chain seq x y z
N MET A 1 7.46 -2.80 1.30
CA MET A 1 7.40 -3.98 2.20
C MET A 1 5.97 -4.31 2.63
N GLY A 2 5.23 -3.39 3.26
CA GLY A 2 3.84 -3.62 3.71
C GLY A 2 2.85 -4.05 2.62
N GLN A 3 2.91 -3.43 1.43
CA GLN A 3 2.08 -3.82 0.28
C GLN A 3 2.45 -5.19 -0.32
N LEU A 4 3.73 -5.61 -0.22
CA LEU A 4 4.18 -6.93 -0.65
C LEU A 4 3.74 -8.02 0.33
N LEU A 5 3.74 -7.71 1.63
CA LEU A 5 3.19 -8.59 2.68
C LEU A 5 1.67 -8.70 2.60
N GLN A 6 0.94 -7.61 2.31
CA GLN A 6 -0.51 -7.66 2.05
C GLN A 6 -0.85 -8.52 0.82
N ARG A 7 -0.06 -8.43 -0.25
CA ARG A 7 -0.21 -9.30 -1.43
C ARG A 7 0.11 -10.76 -1.15
N ALA A 8 1.02 -11.06 -0.23
CA ALA A 8 1.42 -12.43 0.11
C ALA A 8 0.50 -13.12 1.12
N VAL A 9 -0.23 -12.36 1.95
CA VAL A 9 -1.15 -12.86 2.98
C VAL A 9 -2.59 -13.03 2.47
N GLY A 10 -2.82 -12.82 1.15
CA GLY A 10 -4.11 -13.00 0.49
C GLY A 10 -4.81 -14.31 0.91
N HIS A 11 -5.91 -14.14 1.64
CA HIS A 11 -6.74 -15.21 2.21
C HIS A 11 -7.31 -16.06 1.05
N PRO A 12 -7.19 -17.41 1.06
CA PRO A 12 -7.75 -18.25 -0.01
C PRO A 12 -9.28 -18.22 -0.09
N GLY A 13 -9.95 -17.70 0.94
CA GLY A 13 -11.40 -17.49 0.99
C GLY A 13 -11.88 -16.10 0.53
N SER A 14 -10.99 -15.24 0.04
CA SER A 14 -11.34 -13.89 -0.43
C SER A 14 -11.03 -13.67 -1.91
N ARG A 15 -10.88 -14.75 -2.70
CA ARG A 15 -10.74 -14.67 -4.15
C ARG A 15 -11.88 -13.88 -4.83
N HIS A 16 -13.04 -13.77 -4.19
CA HIS A 16 -14.19 -13.03 -4.72
C HIS A 16 -14.38 -11.60 -4.19
N LEU A 17 -13.60 -11.13 -3.20
CA LEU A 17 -13.82 -9.80 -2.57
C LEU A 17 -12.82 -8.72 -3.00
N TYR A 18 -11.75 -9.14 -3.67
CA TYR A 18 -10.67 -8.27 -4.12
C TYR A 18 -10.59 -8.25 -5.66
N GLY A 19 -11.68 -7.80 -6.30
CA GLY A 19 -11.71 -7.46 -7.74
C GLY A 19 -10.88 -6.21 -8.06
N TRP A 20 -9.56 -6.34 -7.97
CA TRP A 20 -8.60 -5.38 -8.54
C TRP A 20 -7.68 -6.05 -9.56
N GLU A 21 -8.07 -7.21 -10.10
CA GLU A 21 -7.71 -7.55 -11.47
C GLU A 21 -8.34 -6.47 -12.36
N ALA A 22 -7.49 -5.75 -13.08
CA ALA A 22 -7.87 -4.60 -13.87
C ALA A 22 -8.99 -4.98 -14.86
N PRO A 23 -10.05 -4.18 -15.02
CA PRO A 23 -11.00 -4.39 -16.09
C PRO A 23 -10.30 -4.15 -17.43
N GLY A 24 -10.13 -5.21 -18.23
CA GLY A 24 -10.14 -5.09 -19.68
C GLY A 24 -8.94 -4.45 -20.40
N LEU A 25 -7.72 -4.46 -19.86
CA LEU A 25 -6.55 -4.49 -20.73
C LEU A 25 -6.01 -5.92 -20.76
N GLY A 26 -6.20 -6.61 -21.89
CA GLY A 26 -5.67 -7.95 -22.17
C GLY A 26 -4.15 -8.03 -22.12
N LEU A 27 -3.58 -7.83 -20.93
CA LEU A 27 -2.18 -7.92 -20.60
C LEU A 27 -1.88 -9.10 -19.66
N ASP A 28 -2.83 -10.02 -19.49
CA ASP A 28 -2.62 -11.29 -18.79
C ASP A 28 -1.67 -12.23 -19.58
N HIS A 29 -1.27 -11.85 -20.80
CA HIS A 29 -0.36 -12.63 -21.65
C HIS A 29 1.06 -12.03 -21.79
N HIS A 30 1.36 -10.83 -21.30
CA HIS A 30 2.65 -10.16 -21.62
C HIS A 30 3.59 -9.82 -20.46
N HIS A 31 3.26 -10.17 -19.22
CA HIS A 31 4.27 -10.37 -18.19
C HIS A 31 4.10 -11.76 -17.59
N GLY A 32 4.97 -12.68 -18.04
CA GLY A 32 5.15 -13.99 -17.44
C GLY A 32 5.14 -13.84 -15.92
N GLY A 33 4.13 -14.46 -15.31
CA GLY A 33 3.85 -14.33 -13.90
C GLY A 33 5.11 -14.54 -13.08
N CYS A 34 5.24 -13.78 -11.99
CA CYS A 34 6.24 -14.05 -10.97
C CYS A 34 6.08 -15.51 -10.51
N THR A 35 6.87 -16.40 -11.11
CA THR A 35 6.99 -17.82 -10.79
C THR A 35 7.10 -17.98 -9.27
N ASP A 36 6.18 -18.73 -8.68
CA ASP A 36 6.10 -19.02 -7.24
C ASP A 36 6.34 -17.80 -6.32
N MET A 37 5.42 -16.82 -6.28
CA MET A 37 5.46 -15.67 -5.36
C MET A 37 5.79 -16.08 -3.91
N GLN A 38 5.28 -17.23 -3.45
CA GLN A 38 5.51 -17.75 -2.09
C GLN A 38 6.98 -18.09 -1.82
N ARG A 39 7.73 -18.51 -2.84
CA ARG A 39 9.16 -18.86 -2.73
C ARG A 39 10.07 -17.72 -3.15
N ASN A 40 9.64 -16.92 -4.13
CA ASN A 40 10.45 -15.82 -4.64
C ASN A 40 10.46 -14.62 -3.69
N LEU A 41 9.37 -14.36 -2.95
CA LEU A 41 9.29 -13.22 -2.04
C LEU A 41 10.33 -13.29 -0.90
N PRO A 42 10.48 -14.40 -0.15
CA PRO A 42 11.53 -14.50 0.86
C PRO A 42 12.94 -14.36 0.26
N ARG A 43 13.19 -14.98 -0.90
CA ARG A 43 14.48 -14.92 -1.59
C ARG A 43 14.84 -13.49 -2.00
N ALA A 44 13.87 -12.76 -2.55
CA ALA A 44 14.05 -11.36 -2.90
C ALA A 44 14.42 -10.53 -1.67
N ILE A 45 13.76 -10.74 -0.53
CA ILE A 45 14.07 -10.06 0.74
C ILE A 45 15.50 -10.35 1.22
N PHE A 46 15.91 -11.62 1.18
CA PHE A 46 17.26 -12.03 1.60
C PHE A 46 18.37 -11.47 0.70
N ILE A 47 18.08 -11.14 -0.56
CA ILE A 47 19.06 -10.53 -1.48
C ILE A 47 19.02 -9.00 -1.35
N SER A 48 17.84 -8.40 -1.33
CA SER A 48 17.69 -6.94 -1.37
C SER A 48 18.15 -6.25 -0.08
N ILE A 49 17.84 -6.81 1.10
CA ILE A 49 18.22 -6.19 2.38
C ILE A 49 19.73 -6.06 2.53
N PRO A 50 20.54 -7.13 2.43
CA PRO A 50 21.99 -7.00 2.61
C PRO A 50 22.62 -6.15 1.51
N LEU A 51 22.12 -6.20 0.27
CA LEU A 51 22.62 -5.34 -0.81
C LEU A 51 22.44 -3.86 -0.47
N VAL A 52 21.25 -3.45 0.01
CA VAL A 52 21.01 -2.07 0.45
C VAL A 52 21.91 -1.71 1.64
N THR A 53 22.09 -2.63 2.59
CA THR A 53 23.01 -2.42 3.71
C THR A 53 24.45 -2.19 3.23
N PHE A 54 24.94 -2.97 2.27
CA PHE A 54 26.28 -2.78 1.70
C PHE A 54 26.42 -1.41 1.04
N VAL A 55 25.44 -1.00 0.22
CA VAL A 55 25.45 0.31 -0.43
C VAL A 55 25.49 1.43 0.61
N TYR A 56 24.71 1.33 1.70
CA TYR A 56 24.77 2.32 2.77
C TYR A 56 26.09 2.34 3.51
N VAL A 57 26.67 1.18 3.82
CA VAL A 57 27.99 1.14 4.48
C VAL A 57 29.06 1.75 3.57
N PHE A 58 29.09 1.39 2.28
CA PHE A 58 30.06 1.96 1.34
C PHE A 58 29.87 3.47 1.15
N ALA A 59 28.64 3.97 1.10
CA ALA A 59 28.37 5.41 1.03
C ALA A 59 28.88 6.14 2.28
N ASN A 60 28.65 5.59 3.47
CA ASN A 60 29.16 6.17 4.71
C ASN A 60 30.70 6.15 4.78
N VAL A 61 31.34 5.06 4.35
CA VAL A 61 32.80 4.97 4.24
C VAL A 61 33.33 6.03 3.27
N ALA A 62 32.67 6.24 2.14
CA ALA A 62 33.05 7.30 1.20
C ALA A 62 32.94 8.71 1.83
N TYR A 63 31.90 8.97 2.63
CA TYR A 63 31.76 10.26 3.31
C TYR A 63 32.85 10.54 4.34
N VAL A 64 33.18 9.57 5.20
CA VAL A 64 34.20 9.75 6.25
C VAL A 64 35.64 9.74 5.73
N THR A 65 35.87 9.20 4.53
CA THR A 65 37.19 9.26 3.88
C THR A 65 37.42 10.57 3.15
N ALA A 66 36.36 11.21 2.66
CA ALA A 66 36.43 12.49 1.96
C ALA A 66 36.39 13.72 2.89
N MET A 67 35.81 13.59 4.08
CA MET A 67 35.61 14.71 5.01
C MET A 67 35.95 14.33 6.45
N SER A 68 36.33 15.34 7.23
CA SER A 68 36.46 15.16 8.70
C SER A 68 35.08 15.05 9.37
N PRO A 69 34.97 14.36 10.52
CA PRO A 69 33.70 14.25 11.26
C PRO A 69 33.09 15.62 11.62
N GLN A 70 33.92 16.61 11.92
CA GLN A 70 33.47 17.97 12.24
C GLN A 70 32.82 18.66 11.05
N GLU A 71 33.36 18.49 9.84
CA GLU A 71 32.76 19.03 8.61
C GLU A 71 31.44 18.33 8.28
N LEU A 72 31.35 17.02 8.52
CA LEU A 72 30.10 16.26 8.32
C LEU A 72 28.98 16.76 9.23
N LEU A 73 29.30 17.05 10.50
CA LEU A 73 28.32 17.56 11.47
C LEU A 73 27.94 19.03 11.21
N ALA A 74 28.81 19.82 10.59
CA ALA A 74 28.55 21.20 10.24
C ALA A 74 27.74 21.36 8.93
N SER A 75 27.76 20.34 8.05
CA SER A 75 27.09 20.41 6.75
C SER A 75 25.61 20.02 6.83
N ASN A 76 24.73 20.92 6.41
CA ASN A 76 23.30 20.63 6.22
C ASN A 76 23.03 19.68 5.03
N ALA A 77 23.97 19.57 4.09
CA ALA A 77 23.82 18.78 2.86
C ALA A 77 25.10 18.00 2.53
N VAL A 78 25.33 16.94 3.29
CA VAL A 78 26.55 16.10 3.23
C VAL A 78 26.91 15.67 1.79
N ALA A 79 25.92 15.28 0.98
CA ALA A 79 26.16 14.84 -0.41
C ALA A 79 26.66 15.96 -1.33
N VAL A 80 26.23 17.20 -1.11
CA VAL A 80 26.65 18.36 -1.92
C VAL A 80 28.07 18.76 -1.56
N THR A 81 28.37 18.86 -0.26
CA THR A 81 29.74 19.12 0.22
C THR A 81 30.73 18.05 -0.28
N PHE A 82 30.26 16.80 -0.44
CA PHE A 82 31.07 15.72 -0.99
C PHE A 82 31.39 15.95 -2.48
N GLY A 83 30.38 16.36 -3.24
CA GLY A 83 30.54 16.74 -4.63
C GLY A 83 31.51 17.91 -4.82
N GLU A 84 31.42 18.93 -3.98
CA GLU A 84 32.31 20.10 -4.03
C GLU A 84 33.77 19.73 -3.80
N LYS A 85 34.05 18.82 -2.84
CA LYS A 85 35.43 18.42 -2.52
C LYS A 85 36.07 17.51 -3.57
N LEU A 86 35.32 16.58 -4.15
CA LEU A 86 35.87 15.53 -5.03
C LEU A 86 35.69 15.80 -6.51
N LEU A 87 34.57 16.40 -6.92
CA LEU A 87 34.19 16.52 -8.33
C LEU A 87 34.59 17.85 -8.95
N GLY A 88 34.95 18.85 -8.14
CA GLY A 88 35.41 20.17 -8.60
C GLY A 88 34.43 20.79 -9.62
N VAL A 89 34.83 20.83 -10.89
CA VAL A 89 34.02 21.37 -12.01
C VAL A 89 32.67 20.64 -12.18
N MET A 90 32.58 19.37 -11.80
CA MET A 90 31.35 18.55 -11.91
C MET A 90 30.48 18.56 -10.64
N ALA A 91 30.75 19.47 -9.69
CA ALA A 91 29.99 19.55 -8.44
C ALA A 91 28.48 19.80 -8.64
N TRP A 92 28.08 20.40 -9.77
CA TRP A 92 26.66 20.68 -10.10
C TRP A 92 25.82 19.41 -10.31
N ILE A 93 26.43 18.28 -10.62
CA ILE A 93 25.72 17.01 -10.89
C ILE A 93 25.11 16.45 -9.59
N MET A 94 25.81 16.60 -8.46
CA MET A 94 25.38 16.07 -7.17
C MET A 94 24.06 16.65 -6.67
N PRO A 95 23.86 17.99 -6.55
CA PRO A 95 22.59 18.54 -6.10
C PRO A 95 21.43 18.21 -7.04
N ILE A 96 21.65 18.17 -8.36
CA ILE A 96 20.60 17.79 -9.32
C ILE A 96 20.19 16.32 -9.12
N SER A 97 21.17 15.42 -8.97
CA SER A 97 20.90 13.99 -8.77
C SER A 97 20.15 13.73 -7.46
N VAL A 98 20.55 14.40 -6.38
CA VAL A 98 19.88 14.30 -5.07
C VAL A 98 18.46 14.88 -5.15
N ALA A 99 18.27 16.01 -5.82
CA ALA A 99 16.95 16.62 -6.00
C ALA A 99 15.99 15.74 -6.82
N LEU A 100 16.48 15.08 -7.89
CA LEU A 100 15.67 14.13 -8.65
C LEU A 100 15.29 12.90 -7.81
N SER A 101 16.20 12.43 -6.95
CA SER A 101 15.92 11.32 -6.03
C SER A 101 14.85 11.68 -4.98
N THR A 102 14.92 12.87 -4.38
CA THR A 102 13.91 13.31 -3.40
C THR A 102 12.56 13.56 -4.06
N PHE A 103 12.54 14.12 -5.28
CA PHE A 103 11.32 14.26 -6.08
C PHE A 103 10.66 12.91 -6.36
N GLY A 104 11.45 11.90 -6.77
CA GLY A 104 10.97 10.53 -6.96
C GLY A 104 10.40 9.92 -5.68
N GLY A 105 11.05 10.15 -4.54
CA GLY A 105 10.58 9.68 -3.23
C GLY A 105 9.22 10.25 -2.82
N VAL A 106 9.02 11.56 -3.00
CA VAL A 106 7.75 12.22 -2.70
C VAL A 106 6.65 11.76 -3.66
N ASN A 107 6.96 11.62 -4.96
CA ASN A 107 5.99 11.11 -5.93
C ASN A 107 5.54 9.68 -5.58
N GLY A 108 6.49 8.81 -5.19
CA GLY A 108 6.19 7.45 -4.75
C GLY A 108 5.36 7.38 -3.46
N SER A 109 5.59 8.29 -2.51
CA SER A 109 4.80 8.35 -1.27
C SER A 109 3.37 8.83 -1.54
N LEU A 110 3.15 9.79 -2.45
CA LEU A 110 1.81 10.25 -2.84
C LEU A 110 0.94 9.14 -3.41
N PHE A 111 1.49 8.26 -4.26
CA PHE A 111 0.77 7.10 -4.78
C PHE A 111 0.43 6.07 -3.70
N THR A 112 1.29 5.92 -2.69
CA THR A 112 1.06 4.98 -1.60
C THR A 112 0.00 5.50 -0.64
N SER A 113 0.05 6.78 -0.29
CA SER A 113 -0.92 7.44 0.59
C SER A 113 -2.33 7.39 0.01
N SER A 114 -2.50 7.68 -1.28
CA SER A 114 -3.82 7.65 -1.92
C SER A 114 -4.49 6.27 -1.85
N ARG A 115 -3.73 5.19 -2.01
CA ARG A 115 -4.23 3.81 -1.85
C ARG A 115 -4.65 3.52 -0.41
N LEU A 116 -3.94 4.07 0.58
CA LEU A 116 -4.31 3.91 1.98
C LEU A 116 -5.65 4.58 2.29
N PHE A 117 -5.86 5.81 1.80
CA PHE A 117 -7.14 6.51 1.95
C PHE A 117 -8.30 5.76 1.27
N PHE A 118 -8.05 5.21 0.08
CA PHE A 118 -9.05 4.43 -0.65
C PHE A 118 -9.49 3.18 0.14
N ALA A 119 -8.53 2.41 0.67
CA ALA A 119 -8.83 1.23 1.48
C ALA A 119 -9.55 1.61 2.80
N GLY A 120 -9.10 2.65 3.49
CA GLY A 120 -9.70 3.06 4.76
C GLY A 120 -11.12 3.62 4.62
N ALA A 121 -11.44 4.27 3.50
CA ALA A 121 -12.80 4.73 3.22
C ALA A 121 -13.73 3.58 2.81
N ARG A 122 -13.22 2.56 2.10
CA ARG A 122 -14.01 1.35 1.76
C ARG A 122 -14.43 0.55 2.99
N GLU A 123 -13.59 0.51 4.03
CA GLU A 123 -13.91 -0.11 5.32
C GLU A 123 -14.80 0.79 6.22
N GLY A 124 -15.25 1.95 5.72
CA GLY A 124 -16.13 2.87 6.46
C GLY A 124 -15.47 3.64 7.60
N HIS A 125 -14.14 3.61 7.71
CA HIS A 125 -13.40 4.35 8.74
C HIS A 125 -13.13 5.82 8.38
N LEU A 126 -13.11 6.14 7.08
CA LEU A 126 -12.89 7.48 6.55
C LEU A 126 -14.11 7.95 5.75
N PRO A 127 -14.37 9.27 5.67
CA PRO A 127 -15.46 9.79 4.86
C PRO A 127 -15.26 9.45 3.39
N SER A 128 -16.36 9.09 2.70
CA SER A 128 -16.36 8.61 1.31
C SER A 128 -15.76 9.60 0.31
N VAL A 129 -15.76 10.90 0.63
CA VAL A 129 -15.11 11.97 -0.15
C VAL A 129 -13.62 11.69 -0.43
N LEU A 130 -12.91 11.05 0.51
CA LEU A 130 -11.49 10.76 0.37
C LEU A 130 -11.20 9.57 -0.56
N ALA A 131 -12.20 8.71 -0.84
CA ALA A 131 -12.09 7.64 -1.82
C ALA A 131 -12.59 8.02 -3.22
N MET A 132 -13.09 9.24 -3.42
CA MET A 132 -13.58 9.66 -4.73
C MET A 132 -12.45 9.86 -5.74
N ILE A 133 -12.73 9.50 -6.99
CA ILE A 133 -11.78 9.47 -8.10
C ILE A 133 -12.28 10.41 -9.21
N HIS A 134 -11.36 11.13 -9.86
CA HIS A 134 -11.70 12.00 -10.99
C HIS A 134 -12.11 11.21 -12.23
N VAL A 135 -13.25 11.58 -12.84
CA VAL A 135 -13.90 10.81 -13.93
C VAL A 135 -13.00 10.55 -15.13
N LYS A 136 -12.25 11.55 -15.63
CA LYS A 136 -11.43 11.39 -16.84
C LYS A 136 -10.00 10.88 -16.61
N ARG A 137 -9.50 10.96 -15.37
CA ARG A 137 -8.06 10.78 -15.08
C ARG A 137 -7.79 9.67 -14.09
N CYS A 138 -8.83 9.08 -13.50
CA CYS A 138 -8.73 8.04 -12.48
C CYS A 138 -7.82 8.42 -11.30
N THR A 139 -7.69 9.73 -10.99
CA THR A 139 -6.85 10.25 -9.91
C THR A 139 -7.68 10.62 -8.68
N PRO A 140 -7.31 10.18 -7.47
CA PRO A 140 -8.00 10.54 -6.22
C PRO A 140 -7.56 11.93 -5.74
N ILE A 141 -8.15 12.98 -6.31
CA ILE A 141 -7.81 14.39 -6.03
C ILE A 141 -8.00 14.77 -4.55
N PRO A 142 -9.13 14.45 -3.88
CA PRO A 142 -9.36 14.89 -2.51
C PRO A 142 -8.37 14.28 -1.51
N ALA A 143 -7.99 13.01 -1.70
CA ALA A 143 -6.97 12.34 -0.88
C ALA A 143 -5.59 13.00 -1.04
N LEU A 144 -5.22 13.37 -2.27
CA LEU A 144 -3.95 14.05 -2.55
C LEU A 144 -3.92 15.45 -1.95
N LEU A 145 -5.02 16.21 -2.05
CA LEU A 145 -5.15 17.53 -1.43
C LEU A 145 -5.05 17.45 0.09
N PHE A 146 -5.71 16.47 0.72
CA PHE A 146 -5.62 16.24 2.16
C PHE A 146 -4.17 15.93 2.59
N THR A 147 -3.52 15.01 1.87
CA THR A 147 -2.11 14.66 2.12
C THR A 147 -1.21 15.87 1.98
N CYS A 148 -1.39 16.67 0.92
CA CYS A 148 -0.62 17.89 0.67
C CYS A 148 -0.80 18.91 1.80
N LEU A 149 -2.05 19.17 2.22
CA LEU A 149 -2.35 20.09 3.30
C LEU A 149 -1.71 19.64 4.63
N SER A 150 -1.84 18.36 4.98
CA SER A 150 -1.20 17.81 6.18
C SER A 150 0.32 17.89 6.13
N THR A 151 0.93 17.64 4.97
CA THR A 151 2.38 17.80 4.78
C THR A 151 2.82 19.25 4.94
N LEU A 152 2.08 20.22 4.39
CA LEU A 152 2.39 21.65 4.54
C LEU A 152 2.30 22.11 6.01
N LEU A 153 1.30 21.63 6.76
CA LEU A 153 1.18 21.94 8.18
C LEU A 153 2.38 21.42 8.99
N MET A 154 2.79 20.17 8.74
CA MET A 154 3.96 19.57 9.39
C MET A 154 5.27 20.26 8.98
N LEU A 155 5.37 20.74 7.74
CA LEU A 155 6.54 21.44 7.23
C LEU A 155 6.81 22.78 7.96
N VAL A 156 5.76 23.47 8.40
CA VAL A 156 5.89 24.80 9.03
C VAL A 156 6.24 24.72 10.53
N THR A 157 5.93 23.61 11.20
CA THR A 157 5.91 23.54 12.67
C THR A 157 7.16 22.92 13.30
N SER A 158 7.93 22.11 12.57
CA SER A 158 8.97 21.26 13.18
C SER A 158 10.30 21.26 12.43
N ASP A 159 11.39 21.16 13.21
CA ASP A 159 12.72 20.92 12.68
C ASP A 159 12.84 19.52 12.06
N MET A 160 13.70 19.37 11.04
CA MET A 160 13.87 18.14 10.27
C MET A 160 14.27 16.95 11.16
N TYR A 161 15.24 17.13 12.07
CA TYR A 161 15.72 16.04 12.92
C TYR A 161 14.65 15.60 13.93
N THR A 162 13.91 16.56 14.48
CA THR A 162 12.79 16.27 15.38
C THR A 162 11.68 15.50 14.66
N LEU A 163 11.39 15.87 13.39
CA LEU A 163 10.38 15.19 12.58
C LEU A 163 10.79 13.74 12.26
N ILE A 164 12.08 13.50 11.99
CA ILE A 164 12.63 12.16 11.79
C ILE A 164 12.45 11.30 13.05
N ASN A 165 12.78 11.84 14.23
CA ASN A 165 12.63 11.11 15.50
C ASN A 165 11.16 10.82 15.81
N TYR A 166 10.27 11.79 15.58
CA TYR A 166 8.83 11.63 15.73
C TYR A 166 8.26 10.51 14.84
N VAL A 167 8.52 10.58 13.53
CA VAL A 167 8.02 9.60 12.55
C VAL A 167 8.66 8.23 12.79
N GLY A 168 9.95 8.20 13.11
CA GLY A 168 10.69 6.99 13.44
C GLY A 168 10.05 6.25 14.61
N PHE A 169 9.84 6.95 15.73
CA PHE A 169 9.24 6.38 16.93
C PHE A 169 7.87 5.74 16.66
N ILE A 170 6.97 6.46 16.01
CA ILE A 170 5.61 5.97 15.70
C ILE A 170 5.65 4.77 14.74
N ASN A 171 6.48 4.83 13.71
CA ASN A 171 6.64 3.71 12.78
C ASN A 171 7.16 2.46 13.49
N TYR A 172 8.18 2.60 14.35
CA TYR A 172 8.69 1.48 15.13
C TYR A 172 7.61 0.90 16.05
N LEU A 173 6.80 1.74 16.69
CA LEU A 173 5.68 1.29 17.52
C LEU A 173 4.70 0.42 16.71
N PHE A 174 4.28 0.86 15.52
CA PHE A 174 3.37 0.08 14.66
C PHE A 174 4.00 -1.21 14.11
N TYR A 175 5.31 -1.21 13.81
CA TYR A 175 6.02 -2.43 13.43
C TYR A 175 6.03 -3.46 14.55
N GLY A 176 6.27 -3.03 15.80
CA GLY A 176 6.20 -3.90 16.97
C GLY A 176 4.81 -4.52 17.16
N ILE A 177 3.75 -3.70 17.08
CA ILE A 177 2.37 -4.18 17.19
C ILE A 177 2.05 -5.20 16.09
N THR A 178 2.47 -4.95 14.85
CA THR A 178 2.23 -5.86 13.73
C THR A 178 2.91 -7.21 13.92
N VAL A 179 4.16 -7.21 14.40
CA VAL A 179 4.92 -8.44 14.69
C VAL A 179 4.32 -9.18 15.90
N ALA A 180 3.93 -8.46 16.95
CA ALA A 180 3.21 -9.05 18.08
C ALA A 180 1.88 -9.68 17.63
N GLY A 181 1.13 -9.00 16.76
CA GLY A 181 -0.08 -9.51 16.14
C GLY A 181 0.16 -10.79 15.34
N GLN A 182 1.30 -10.90 14.64
CA GLN A 182 1.71 -12.13 13.96
C GLN A 182 1.86 -13.29 14.96
N ILE A 183 2.51 -13.07 16.12
CA ILE A 183 2.66 -14.07 17.18
C ILE A 183 1.29 -14.47 17.74
N VAL A 184 0.45 -13.50 18.10
CA VAL A 184 -0.91 -13.74 18.63
C VAL A 184 -1.76 -14.53 17.63
N LEU A 185 -1.66 -14.24 16.32
CA LEU A 185 -2.36 -14.96 15.26
C LEU A 185 -1.87 -16.42 15.14
N ARG A 186 -0.64 -16.74 15.54
CA ARG A 186 -0.17 -18.15 15.62
C ARG A 186 -0.91 -18.92 16.71
N TRP A 187 -1.15 -18.29 17.86
CA TRP A 187 -1.86 -18.91 18.98
C TRP A 187 -3.37 -18.95 18.79
N LYS A 188 -4.00 -17.87 18.33
CA LYS A 188 -5.47 -17.77 18.25
C LYS A 188 -6.09 -18.53 17.08
N LYS A 189 -5.38 -18.65 15.94
CA LYS A 189 -5.87 -19.31 14.72
C LYS A 189 -4.75 -20.17 14.10
N PRO A 190 -4.46 -21.36 14.67
CA PRO A 190 -3.39 -22.22 14.18
C PRO A 190 -3.69 -22.84 12.81
N ASP A 191 -4.96 -23.15 12.52
CA ASP A 191 -5.37 -23.99 11.38
C ASP A 191 -5.46 -23.26 10.04
N ILE A 192 -5.15 -21.96 9.99
CA ILE A 192 -5.14 -21.23 8.72
C ILE A 192 -4.00 -21.75 7.83
N PRO A 193 -4.24 -22.04 6.53
CA PRO A 193 -3.19 -22.45 5.62
C PRO A 193 -2.19 -21.30 5.44
N ARG A 194 -0.93 -21.55 5.84
CA ARG A 194 0.16 -20.56 5.77
C ARG A 194 1.15 -20.96 4.68
N PRO A 195 1.15 -20.27 3.53
CA PRO A 195 2.10 -20.49 2.44
C PRO A 195 3.58 -20.39 2.82
N ILE A 196 3.90 -19.45 3.72
CA ILE A 196 5.26 -19.16 4.17
C ILE A 196 5.29 -19.33 5.68
N LYS A 197 6.15 -20.23 6.17
CA LYS A 197 6.35 -20.46 7.60
C LYS A 197 7.77 -20.04 7.97
N ILE A 198 7.87 -19.16 8.96
CA ILE A 198 9.13 -18.68 9.54
C ILE A 198 9.18 -19.18 10.99
N SER A 199 10.36 -19.56 11.50
CA SER A 199 10.54 -19.98 12.89
C SER A 199 10.07 -18.90 13.88
N LEU A 200 9.42 -19.31 14.98
CA LEU A 200 8.92 -18.39 16.03
C LEU A 200 10.03 -17.60 16.74
N LEU A 201 11.27 -18.07 16.68
CA LEU A 201 12.42 -17.37 17.28
C LEU A 201 12.66 -16.00 16.64
N PHE A 202 12.49 -15.86 15.32
CA PHE A 202 12.73 -14.58 14.62
C PHE A 202 11.85 -13.43 15.13
N PRO A 203 10.51 -13.55 15.17
CA PRO A 203 9.66 -12.47 15.67
C PRO A 203 9.85 -12.21 17.18
N ILE A 204 10.23 -13.22 17.98
CA ILE A 204 10.52 -13.04 19.41
C ILE A 204 11.80 -12.20 19.60
N ILE A 205 12.88 -12.54 18.90
CA ILE A 205 14.14 -11.76 18.94
C ILE A 205 13.89 -10.32 18.50
N TYR A 206 13.11 -10.14 17.43
CA TYR A 206 12.73 -8.80 16.96
C TYR A 206 11.96 -8.01 18.02
N LEU A 207 10.98 -8.64 18.69
CA LEU A 207 10.17 -7.97 19.72
C LEU A 207 11.02 -7.59 20.94
N LEU A 208 11.99 -8.44 21.34
CA LEU A 208 12.93 -8.12 22.40
C LEU A 208 13.77 -6.88 22.06
N PHE A 209 14.36 -6.86 20.86
CA PHE A 209 15.14 -5.70 20.40
C PHE A 209 14.29 -4.44 20.27
N TRP A 210 13.07 -4.58 19.75
CA TRP A 210 12.10 -3.50 19.65
C TRP A 210 11.74 -2.91 21.03
N ALA A 211 11.44 -3.75 22.02
CA ALA A 211 11.11 -3.29 23.37
C ALA A 211 12.28 -2.53 24.01
N PHE A 212 13.51 -3.03 23.84
CA PHE A 212 14.71 -2.35 24.31
C PHE A 212 14.88 -0.97 23.67
N LEU A 213 14.78 -0.87 22.34
CA LEU A 213 14.90 0.42 21.65
C LEU A 213 13.77 1.39 22.00
N LEU A 214 12.54 0.89 22.17
CA LEU A 214 11.40 1.74 22.49
C LEU A 214 11.55 2.39 23.89
N ILE A 215 12.00 1.60 24.88
CA ILE A 215 12.29 2.09 26.23
C ILE A 215 13.43 3.11 26.20
N PHE A 216 14.50 2.81 25.46
CA PHE A 216 15.64 3.72 25.33
C PHE A 216 15.26 5.04 24.63
N SER A 217 14.44 4.98 23.59
CA SER A 217 13.93 6.16 22.87
C SER A 217 13.07 7.04 23.76
N LEU A 218 12.18 6.44 24.57
CA LEU A 218 11.36 7.16 25.54
C LEU A 218 12.19 7.85 26.62
N TRP A 219 13.32 7.26 27.00
CA TRP A 219 14.21 7.82 28.01
C TRP A 219 15.10 8.94 27.45
N SER A 220 15.53 8.80 26.20
CA SER A 220 16.42 9.77 25.54
C SER A 220 15.70 11.05 25.14
N GLU A 221 14.51 10.96 24.52
CA GLU A 221 13.72 12.12 24.09
C GLU A 221 12.24 11.98 24.47
N PRO A 222 11.91 12.12 25.78
CA PRO A 222 10.55 11.88 26.28
C PRO A 222 9.52 12.86 25.73
N VAL A 223 9.90 14.10 25.45
CA VAL A 223 8.99 15.13 24.94
C VAL A 223 8.52 14.80 23.52
N VAL A 224 9.46 14.49 22.63
CA VAL A 224 9.17 14.18 21.22
C VAL A 224 8.34 12.89 21.11
N CYS A 225 8.74 11.85 21.86
CA CYS A 225 7.99 10.59 21.90
C CYS A 225 6.60 10.77 22.54
N GLY A 226 6.50 11.58 23.58
CA GLY A 226 5.24 11.88 24.27
C GLY A 226 4.22 12.58 23.38
N ILE A 227 4.65 13.55 22.58
CA ILE A 227 3.78 14.22 21.58
C ILE A 227 3.30 13.20 20.53
N GLY A 228 4.18 12.31 20.05
CA GLY A 228 3.80 11.20 19.17
C GLY A 228 2.73 10.30 19.76
N LEU A 229 2.90 9.86 21.00
CA LEU A 229 1.90 9.07 21.70
C LEU A 229 0.59 9.85 21.90
N ALA A 230 0.66 11.14 22.21
CA ALA A 230 -0.52 11.98 22.36
C ALA A 230 -1.31 12.05 21.05
N ILE A 231 -0.65 12.32 19.92
CA ILE A 231 -1.30 12.35 18.60
C ILE A 231 -1.90 10.99 18.25
N MET A 232 -1.19 9.89 18.51
CA MET A 232 -1.74 8.55 18.31
C MET A 232 -2.99 8.32 19.18
N LEU A 233 -2.97 8.74 20.44
CA LEU A 233 -4.12 8.62 21.35
C LEU A 233 -5.30 9.52 20.94
N THR A 234 -5.07 10.66 20.28
CA THR A 234 -6.16 11.47 19.69
C THR A 234 -6.90 10.75 18.56
N GLY A 235 -6.31 9.71 17.96
CA GLY A 235 -7.01 8.83 17.02
C GLY A 235 -8.15 8.03 17.66
N VAL A 236 -8.06 7.72 18.96
CA VAL A 236 -9.09 6.97 19.71
C VAL A 236 -10.41 7.73 19.83
N PRO A 237 -10.46 8.99 20.33
CA PRO A 237 -11.72 9.74 20.38
C PRO A 237 -12.28 10.01 18.97
N VAL A 238 -11.43 10.24 17.97
CA VAL A 238 -11.86 10.40 16.57
C VAL A 238 -12.51 9.12 16.04
N TYR A 239 -11.96 7.95 16.37
CA TYR A 239 -12.55 6.66 16.01
C TYR A 239 -13.92 6.45 16.67
N PHE A 240 -14.06 6.73 17.96
CA PHE A 240 -15.35 6.62 18.65
C PHE A 240 -16.40 7.60 18.08
N LEU A 241 -16.01 8.84 17.78
CA LEU A 241 -16.90 9.83 17.18
C LEU A 241 -17.26 9.50 15.72
N GLY A 242 -16.33 8.93 14.97
CA GLY A 242 -16.48 8.64 13.55
C GLY A 242 -17.29 7.38 13.27
N VAL A 243 -16.91 6.26 13.90
CA VAL A 243 -17.34 4.89 13.57
C VAL A 243 -18.33 4.34 14.60
N TYR A 244 -18.04 4.51 15.90
CA TYR A 244 -18.90 3.96 16.97
C TYR A 244 -20.20 4.77 17.14
N TRP A 245 -20.15 6.07 16.84
CA TRP A 245 -21.31 6.95 16.91
C TRP A 245 -22.25 6.75 15.70
N GLN A 246 -23.17 5.79 15.83
CA GLN A 246 -24.15 5.45 14.79
C GLN A 246 -25.26 6.51 14.63
N HIS A 247 -25.69 7.17 15.71
CA HIS A 247 -26.75 8.20 15.68
C HIS A 247 -26.17 9.62 15.67
N LYS A 248 -25.52 10.01 14.57
CA LYS A 248 -24.99 11.38 14.43
C LYS A 248 -26.12 12.40 14.37
N PRO A 249 -25.98 13.58 15.01
CA PRO A 249 -26.97 14.65 14.88
C PRO A 249 -27.10 15.07 13.42
N LYS A 250 -28.34 15.33 12.97
CA LYS A 250 -28.64 15.65 11.56
C LYS A 250 -27.76 16.78 11.01
N CYS A 251 -27.53 17.84 11.80
CA CYS A 251 -26.67 18.96 11.44
C CYS A 251 -25.23 18.54 11.06
N PHE A 252 -24.68 17.49 11.69
CA PHE A 252 -23.34 17.00 11.39
C PHE A 252 -23.32 16.20 10.09
N ASN A 253 -24.35 15.38 9.84
CA ASN A 253 -24.48 14.68 8.57
C ASN A 253 -24.72 15.66 7.42
N ASP A 254 -25.56 16.67 7.60
CA ASP A 254 -25.82 17.72 6.61
C ASP A 254 -24.54 18.52 6.29
N PHE A 255 -23.69 18.77 7.30
CA PHE A 255 -22.39 19.40 7.09
C PHE A 255 -21.43 18.52 6.29
N ILE A 256 -21.32 17.23 6.62
CA ILE A 256 -20.46 16.29 5.89
C ILE A 256 -20.96 16.09 4.46
N GLU A 257 -22.28 16.04 4.24
CA GLU A 257 -22.89 15.95 2.93
C GLU A 257 -22.63 17.22 2.11
N SER A 258 -22.80 18.39 2.70
CA SER A 258 -22.47 19.68 2.06
C SER A 258 -21.00 19.76 1.68
N LEU A 259 -20.09 19.38 2.58
CA LEU A 259 -18.65 19.31 2.31
C LEU A 259 -18.33 18.33 1.17
N THR A 260 -19.00 17.18 1.16
CA THR A 260 -18.84 16.16 0.12
C THR A 260 -19.33 16.68 -1.23
N LEU A 261 -20.50 17.32 -1.29
CA LEU A 261 -21.06 17.90 -2.51
C LEU A 261 -20.21 19.06 -3.05
N VAL A 262 -19.67 19.91 -2.18
CA VAL A 262 -18.75 20.99 -2.57
C VAL A 262 -17.47 20.40 -3.15
N SER A 263 -16.88 19.40 -2.47
CA SER A 263 -15.68 18.72 -2.96
C SER A 263 -15.93 18.01 -4.30
N GLN A 264 -17.09 17.36 -4.44
CA GLN A 264 -17.50 16.67 -5.66
C GLN A 264 -17.64 17.62 -6.84
N LYS A 265 -18.31 18.77 -6.64
CA LYS A 265 -18.50 19.80 -7.68
C LYS A 265 -17.20 20.52 -8.03
N MET A 266 -16.38 20.86 -7.03
CA MET A 266 -15.12 21.58 -7.27
C MET A 266 -14.10 20.70 -8.00
N CYS A 267 -14.00 19.43 -7.63
CA CYS A 267 -12.96 18.53 -8.15
C CYS A 267 -13.45 17.62 -9.30
N VAL A 268 -14.74 17.63 -9.65
CA VAL A 268 -15.35 16.73 -10.66
C VAL A 268 -14.96 15.27 -10.40
N VAL A 269 -15.18 14.86 -9.15
CA VAL A 269 -14.86 13.50 -8.66
C VAL A 269 -16.13 12.69 -8.48
N VAL A 270 -16.03 11.38 -8.64
CA VAL A 270 -17.13 10.43 -8.47
C VAL A 270 -16.62 9.26 -7.64
N TYR A 271 -17.50 8.67 -6.83
CA TYR A 271 -17.14 7.45 -6.11
C TYR A 271 -16.97 6.31 -7.12
N PRO A 272 -15.87 5.55 -7.08
CA PRO A 272 -15.66 4.49 -8.06
C PRO A 272 -16.75 3.44 -7.93
N GLN A 273 -17.36 3.09 -9.06
CA GLN A 273 -18.22 1.92 -9.12
C GLN A 273 -17.31 0.70 -9.04
N VAL A 274 -17.43 -0.04 -7.94
CA VAL A 274 -16.94 -1.41 -7.90
C VAL A 274 -18.00 -2.18 -8.66
N GLU A 275 -17.68 -2.69 -9.84
CA GLU A 275 -18.49 -3.71 -10.48
C GLU A 275 -18.56 -4.89 -9.49
N GLU A 276 -19.63 -4.96 -8.72
CA GLU A 276 -20.10 -6.24 -8.22
C GLU A 276 -20.51 -6.99 -9.49
N GLU A 277 -19.75 -8.01 -9.88
CA GLU A 277 -20.23 -8.98 -10.86
C GLU A 277 -21.57 -9.53 -10.32
N SER A 278 -22.67 -8.94 -10.80
CA SER A 278 -23.99 -9.52 -10.72
C SER A 278 -23.92 -10.81 -11.53
N GLY A 279 -23.64 -11.91 -10.83
CA GLY A 279 -23.88 -13.27 -11.33
C GLY A 279 -25.36 -13.57 -11.63
N THR A 280 -26.16 -12.54 -11.92
CA THR A 280 -27.58 -12.61 -12.22
C THR A 280 -27.87 -12.14 -13.65
N ASP A 281 -27.03 -11.29 -14.27
CA ASP A 281 -27.31 -10.76 -15.61
C ASP A 281 -26.75 -11.65 -16.73
N ARG A 282 -25.61 -12.33 -16.51
CA ARG A 282 -25.10 -13.33 -17.47
C ARG A 282 -25.99 -14.56 -17.58
N ALA A 283 -26.73 -14.92 -16.51
CA ALA A 283 -27.65 -16.06 -16.53
C ALA A 283 -29.00 -15.75 -17.22
N SER A 284 -29.29 -14.48 -17.51
CA SER A 284 -30.40 -14.05 -18.38
C SER A 284 -29.96 -13.89 -19.82
N GLU A 285 -28.75 -13.38 -20.09
CA GLU A 285 -28.20 -13.30 -21.45
C GLU A 285 -27.86 -14.69 -22.02
N ASP A 286 -27.26 -15.58 -21.23
CA ASP A 286 -27.02 -16.97 -21.65
C ASP A 286 -28.33 -17.73 -21.93
N ARG A 287 -29.43 -17.37 -21.23
CA ARG A 287 -30.75 -17.96 -21.48
C ARG A 287 -31.44 -17.40 -22.71
N GLU A 288 -31.19 -16.14 -23.07
CA GLU A 288 -31.70 -15.55 -24.31
C GLU A 288 -30.90 -16.04 -25.53
N GLU A 289 -29.59 -16.27 -25.41
CA GLU A 289 -28.77 -16.87 -26.46
C GLU A 289 -29.08 -18.35 -26.70
N GLU A 290 -29.34 -19.16 -25.64
CA GLU A 290 -29.76 -20.56 -25.80
C GLU A 290 -31.15 -20.69 -26.44
N GLN A 291 -32.02 -19.68 -26.31
CA GLN A 291 -33.34 -19.62 -26.95
C GLN A 291 -33.32 -19.11 -28.40
N GLN A 292 -32.22 -18.51 -28.85
CA GLN A 292 -32.07 -17.95 -30.21
C GLN A 292 -31.27 -18.83 -31.18
N LEU A 293 -30.76 -19.98 -30.73
CA LEU A 293 -30.19 -20.97 -31.65
C LEU A 293 -31.32 -21.52 -32.55
N PRO A 294 -31.24 -21.38 -33.89
CA PRO A 294 -32.24 -21.92 -34.78
C PRO A 294 -32.26 -23.45 -34.65
N ILE A 295 -33.47 -23.97 -34.42
CA ILE A 295 -33.81 -25.40 -34.44
C ILE A 295 -33.17 -26.03 -35.67
N TYR A 296 -32.14 -26.85 -35.45
CA TYR A 296 -31.64 -27.76 -36.48
C TYR A 296 -32.75 -28.78 -36.75
N GLN A 297 -33.52 -28.56 -37.81
CA GLN A 297 -34.45 -29.54 -38.35
C GLN A 297 -33.66 -30.71 -38.95
N PRO A 298 -34.00 -31.97 -38.64
CA PRO A 298 -33.39 -33.12 -39.30
C PRO A 298 -33.93 -33.21 -40.74
N THR A 299 -33.03 -33.31 -41.71
CA THR A 299 -33.35 -33.55 -43.12
C THR A 299 -33.93 -34.97 -43.30
N PRO A 300 -35.04 -35.17 -44.03
CA PRO A 300 -35.59 -36.50 -44.28
C PRO A 300 -35.21 -37.01 -45.67
N THR A 301 -34.58 -38.19 -45.76
CA THR A 301 -34.60 -39.16 -46.89
C THR A 301 -33.49 -40.20 -46.65
N LYS A 302 -33.58 -41.49 -46.96
CA LYS A 302 -34.64 -42.46 -47.34
C LYS A 302 -33.92 -43.82 -47.28
N ASP A 303 -34.64 -44.88 -46.92
CA ASP A 303 -34.14 -46.25 -46.82
C ASP A 303 -33.51 -46.76 -48.13
N HIS A 304 -32.44 -47.57 -48.01
CA HIS A 304 -32.31 -48.84 -48.73
C HIS A 304 -31.26 -49.76 -48.10
N ASP A 305 -31.63 -51.04 -48.09
CA ASP A 305 -31.05 -52.22 -47.46
C ASP A 305 -29.64 -52.65 -47.93
N SER A 306 -29.12 -53.64 -47.18
CA SER A 306 -28.30 -54.79 -47.62
C SER A 306 -26.84 -54.87 -47.18
N GLU A 307 -26.63 -55.79 -46.24
CA GLU A 307 -25.67 -56.92 -46.27
C GLU A 307 -24.15 -56.74 -46.14
N GLU A 308 -23.63 -57.63 -45.27
CA GLU A 308 -22.34 -58.34 -45.30
C GLU A 308 -21.01 -57.62 -44.94
N GLN A 309 -20.51 -57.99 -43.75
CA GLN A 309 -19.11 -58.39 -43.53
C GLN A 309 -18.72 -59.52 -44.52
N PRO A 310 -17.45 -59.66 -45.00
CA PRO A 310 -16.29 -59.88 -44.12
C PRO A 310 -14.92 -59.32 -44.59
N GLU A 311 -13.96 -59.45 -43.66
CA GLU A 311 -12.48 -59.60 -43.69
C GLU A 311 -11.75 -59.89 -45.04
N PRO A 312 -10.39 -59.72 -45.13
CA PRO A 312 -9.37 -60.10 -44.13
C PRO A 312 -8.45 -58.99 -43.60
#